data_AF-A0A535UF22-F1
#
_entry.id   AF-A0A535UF22-F1
#
_cell.length_a   1.000
_cell.length_b   1.000
_cell.length_c   1.000
_cell.angle_alpha   90.00
_cell.angle_beta   90.00
_cell.angle_gamma   90.00
#
_symmetry.space_group_name_H-M   'P 1'
#
loop_
_entity.id
_entity.type
_entity.pdbx_description
1 polymer ?
#
loop_
_entity_poly.entity_id
_entity_poly.type
_entity_poly.pdbx_seq_one_letter_code
_entity_poly.pdbx_strand_id
1 'polypeptide(L)'
;MRARVLTWTDRGTDAARLEPGQGFYVSVNDGDEHGLLVGPFDRLEEALGMLERAQTVAEAVDSRADRFTYGVCRAPTREPGLLNDRLGVETPPAG
;
A
#
# COMPACT_ATOMS: atom_id res chain seq x y z
N MET A 1 -13.36 -14.04 -2.62
CA MET A 1 -13.30 -12.92 -1.66
C MET A 1 -13.02 -11.66 -2.47
N ARG A 2 -13.95 -10.70 -2.52
CA ARG A 2 -13.72 -9.42 -3.23
C ARG A 2 -13.01 -8.48 -2.28
N ALA A 3 -11.79 -8.08 -2.63
CA ALA A 3 -11.10 -7.00 -1.94
C ALA A 3 -11.99 -5.75 -2.02
N ARG A 4 -12.30 -5.15 -0.88
CA ARG A 4 -13.14 -3.96 -0.80
C ARG A 4 -12.26 -2.76 -1.19
N VAL A 5 -12.57 -2.14 -2.32
CA VAL A 5 -11.88 -0.93 -2.79
C VAL A 5 -12.20 0.20 -1.80
N LEU A 6 -11.19 0.64 -1.06
CA LEU A 6 -11.27 1.85 -0.24
C LEU A 6 -10.94 3.03 -1.16
N THR A 7 -11.97 3.76 -1.60
CA THR A 7 -11.80 5.00 -2.35
C THR A 7 -11.37 6.14 -1.42
N TRP A 8 -10.85 7.23 -2.00
CA TRP A 8 -10.43 8.48 -1.31
C TRP A 8 -11.46 9.00 -0.28
N THR A 9 -12.74 8.65 -0.40
CA THR A 9 -13.79 8.94 0.59
C THR A 9 -13.65 8.25 1.96
N ASP A 10 -12.76 7.26 2.13
CA ASP A 10 -12.41 6.66 3.44
C ASP A 10 -11.22 7.39 4.12
N ARG A 11 -10.87 8.60 3.67
CA ARG A 11 -9.92 9.47 4.38
C ARG A 11 -10.45 9.74 5.80
N GLY A 12 -9.92 8.97 6.75
CA GLY A 12 -9.55 9.49 8.06
C GLY A 12 -10.40 9.10 9.26
N THR A 13 -11.32 8.14 9.19
CA THR A 13 -12.14 7.82 10.37
C THR A 13 -12.43 6.32 10.46
N ASP A 14 -11.49 5.57 11.05
CA ASP A 14 -11.60 5.05 12.43
C ASP A 14 -10.49 4.01 12.73
N ALA A 15 -10.14 3.83 14.01
CA ALA A 15 -9.34 2.72 14.56
C ALA A 15 -7.84 2.65 14.21
N ALA A 16 -6.94 3.46 14.78
CA ALA A 16 -5.47 3.39 14.56
C ALA A 16 -4.75 2.05 14.93
N ARG A 17 -5.49 0.97 15.18
CA ARG A 17 -4.95 -0.34 15.55
C ARG A 17 -5.09 -1.34 14.39
N LEU A 18 -3.98 -1.99 14.05
CA LEU A 18 -3.98 -3.19 13.21
C LEU A 18 -4.42 -4.38 14.05
N GLU A 19 -5.24 -5.26 13.48
CA GLU A 19 -5.42 -6.60 14.00
C GLU A 19 -4.19 -7.46 13.70
N PRO A 20 -3.94 -8.55 14.46
CA PRO A 20 -2.89 -9.52 14.12
C PRO A 20 -3.01 -9.99 12.67
N GLY A 21 -1.90 -9.98 11.93
CA GLY A 21 -1.87 -10.35 10.51
C GLY A 21 -2.27 -9.24 9.54
N GLN A 22 -2.57 -8.03 10.01
CA GLN A 22 -2.80 -6.87 9.15
C GLN A 22 -1.53 -6.02 9.01
N GLY A 23 -1.50 -5.15 7.99
CA GLY A 23 -0.46 -4.16 7.78
C GLY A 23 -0.96 -2.94 7.02
N PHE A 24 -0.26 -1.81 7.16
CA PHE A 24 -0.42 -0.64 6.31
C PHE A 24 0.41 -0.77 5.04
N TYR A 25 -0.12 -0.32 3.92
CA TYR A 25 0.57 -0.38 2.64
C TYR A 25 0.40 0.93 1.87
N VAL A 26 1.45 1.33 1.16
CA VAL A 26 1.27 2.19 -0.02
C VAL A 26 0.56 1.37 -1.09
N SER A 27 -0.46 1.96 -1.70
CA SER A 27 -1.34 1.28 -2.64
C SER A 27 -1.68 2.17 -3.83
N VAL A 28 -2.09 1.52 -4.93
CA VAL A 28 -2.60 2.17 -6.13
C VAL A 28 -3.99 1.67 -6.48
N ASN A 29 -4.73 2.51 -7.20
CA ASN A 29 -6.01 2.18 -7.78
C ASN A 29 -6.06 2.67 -9.23
N ASP A 30 -6.40 1.78 -10.17
CA ASP A 30 -6.63 2.06 -11.60
C ASP A 30 -8.11 1.93 -12.00
N GLY A 31 -9.02 2.17 -11.05
CA GLY A 31 -10.47 2.02 -11.22
C GLY A 31 -10.95 0.59 -10.94
N ASP A 32 -10.50 -0.38 -11.74
CA ASP A 32 -10.91 -1.79 -11.62
C ASP A 32 -9.95 -2.63 -10.76
N GLU A 33 -8.70 -2.19 -10.62
CA GLU A 33 -7.64 -2.92 -9.92
C GLU A 33 -7.08 -2.14 -8.75
N HIS A 34 -6.77 -2.86 -7.66
CA HIS A 34 -6.11 -2.33 -6.47
C HIS A 34 -4.80 -3.10 -6.24
N GLY A 35 -3.68 -2.37 -6.20
CA GLY A 35 -2.36 -2.94 -6.00
C GLY A 35 -1.73 -2.50 -4.68
N LEU A 36 -1.10 -3.44 -3.97
CA LEU A 36 -0.27 -3.15 -2.79
C LEU A 36 1.17 -2.94 -3.26
N LEU A 37 1.66 -1.71 -3.20
CA LEU A 37 2.99 -1.35 -3.70
C LEU A 37 4.08 -1.58 -2.66
N VAL A 38 3.90 -1.08 -1.45
CA VAL A 38 4.98 -1.08 -0.44
C VAL A 38 4.39 -1.35 0.94
N GLY A 39 4.96 -2.31 1.67
CA GLY A 39 4.52 -2.73 3.00
C GLY A 39 4.73 -4.24 3.22
N PRO A 40 4.25 -4.82 4.32
CA PRO A 40 3.44 -4.20 5.37
C PRO A 40 4.26 -3.28 6.29
N PHE A 41 3.67 -2.16 6.66
CA PHE A 41 4.12 -1.31 7.76
C PHE A 41 3.23 -1.48 8.98
N ASP A 42 3.79 -1.31 10.17
CA ASP A 42 3.03 -1.40 11.42
C ASP A 42 2.35 -0.08 11.77
N ARG A 43 2.84 1.02 11.22
CA ARG A 43 2.31 2.38 11.44
C ARG A 43 1.85 3.03 10.14
N LEU A 44 0.79 3.83 10.25
CA LEU A 44 0.28 4.63 9.13
C LEU A 44 1.32 5.64 8.65
N GLU A 45 2.06 6.26 9.57
CA GLU A 45 3.07 7.27 9.28
C GLU A 45 4.24 6.70 8.47
N GLU A 46 4.63 5.45 8.72
CA GLU A 46 5.68 4.76 7.96
C GLU A 46 5.26 4.55 6.50
N ALA A 47 4.02 4.09 6.28
CA ALA A 47 3.46 3.95 4.95
C ALA A 47 3.32 5.30 4.23
N LEU A 48 2.85 6.34 4.93
CA LEU A 48 2.75 7.69 4.36
C LEU A 48 4.12 8.25 3.97
N GLY A 49 5.16 8.00 4.77
CA GLY A 49 6.54 8.41 4.48
C GLY A 49 7.13 7.74 3.23
N MET A 50 6.54 6.64 2.75
CA MET A 50 6.97 5.92 1.57
C MET A 50 6.19 6.28 0.30
N LEU A 51 5.11 7.06 0.40
CA LEU A 51 4.18 7.31 -0.69
C LEU A 51 4.85 7.93 -1.93
N GLU A 52 5.61 9.01 -1.75
CA GLU A 52 6.30 9.72 -2.85
C GLU A 52 7.38 8.85 -3.52
N ARG A 53 8.11 8.07 -2.72
CA ARG A 53 9.14 7.14 -3.23
C ARG A 53 8.51 6.01 -4.03
N ALA A 54 7.41 5.44 -3.51
CA ALA A 54 6.66 4.40 -4.18
C ALA A 54 6.09 4.89 -5.51
N GLN A 55 5.55 6.11 -5.54
CA GLN A 55 5.07 6.74 -6.77
C GLN A 55 6.20 6.91 -7.79
N THR A 56 7.34 7.48 -7.37
CA THR A 56 8.50 7.68 -8.25
C THR A 56 8.98 6.36 -8.86
N VAL A 57 9.07 5.29 -8.05
CA VAL A 57 9.48 3.98 -8.55
C VAL A 57 8.41 3.36 -9.44
N ALA A 58 7.12 3.49 -9.10
CA ALA A 58 6.01 2.99 -9.91
C ALA A 58 6.01 3.63 -11.31
N GLU A 59 6.14 4.95 -11.40
CA GLU A 59 6.24 5.69 -12.67
C GLU A 59 7.49 5.32 -13.49
N ALA A 60 8.59 4.94 -12.83
CA ALA A 60 9.79 4.49 -13.50
C ALA A 60 9.68 3.07 -14.09
N VAL A 61 8.81 2.22 -13.53
CA VAL A 61 8.70 0.80 -13.94
C VAL A 61 7.45 0.50 -14.78
N ASP A 62 6.40 1.30 -14.66
CA ASP A 62 5.18 1.19 -15.46
C ASP A 62 4.78 2.56 -16.00
N SER A 63 4.81 2.69 -17.33
CA SER A 63 4.46 3.92 -18.04
C SER A 63 2.98 4.32 -17.92
N ARG A 64 2.11 3.45 -17.38
CA ARG A 64 0.70 3.75 -17.10
C ARG A 64 0.48 4.32 -15.69
N ALA A 65 1.52 4.30 -14.86
CA ALA A 65 1.38 4.62 -13.45
C ALA A 65 1.09 6.10 -13.18
N ASP A 66 1.25 6.96 -14.19
CA ASP A 66 0.82 8.37 -14.19
C ASP A 66 -0.71 8.52 -14.14
N ARG A 67 -1.46 7.47 -14.49
CA ARG A 67 -2.94 7.45 -14.47
C ARG A 67 -3.51 6.89 -13.17
N PHE A 68 -2.66 6.25 -12.36
CA PHE A 68 -3.11 5.60 -11.14
C PHE A 68 -3.33 6.61 -10.02
N THR A 69 -4.28 6.30 -9.14
CA THR A 69 -4.45 7.04 -7.89
C THR A 69 -3.70 6.35 -6.78
N TYR A 70 -2.77 7.06 -6.14
CA TYR A 70 -1.95 6.55 -5.03
C TYR A 70 -2.57 6.89 -3.69
N GLY A 71 -2.35 6.03 -2.70
CA GLY A 71 -2.77 6.26 -1.32
C GLY A 71 -2.19 5.23 -0.37
N VAL A 72 -2.65 5.25 0.87
CA VAL A 72 -2.32 4.24 1.88
C VAL A 72 -3.58 3.49 2.27
N CYS A 73 -3.50 2.17 2.33
CA CYS A 73 -4.59 1.30 2.77
C CYS A 73 -4.14 0.37 3.89
N ARG A 74 -5.11 -0.31 4.51
CA ARG A 74 -4.86 -1.45 5.39
C ARG A 74 -5.23 -2.71 4.64
N ALA A 75 -4.35 -3.71 4.68
CA ALA A 75 -4.63 -5.01 4.10
C ALA A 75 -4.73 -6.07 5.20
N PRO A 76 -5.63 -7.06 5.06
CA PRO A 76 -5.73 -8.20 5.96
C PRO A 76 -4.64 -9.26 5.67
N THR A 77 -3.46 -8.82 5.27
CA THR A 77 -2.30 -9.66 4.93
C THR A 77 -1.01 -8.93 5.26
N ARG A 78 0.06 -9.71 5.43
CA ARG A 78 1.45 -9.24 5.63
C ARG A 78 2.38 -9.67 4.49
N GLU A 79 1.81 -10.01 3.33
CA GLU A 79 2.58 -10.31 2.13
C GLU A 79 3.40 -9.09 1.64
N PRO A 80 4.60 -9.30 1.09
CA PRO A 80 5.41 -8.22 0.55
C PRO A 80 4.66 -7.39 -0.51
N GLY A 81 4.81 -6.06 -0.45
CA GLY A 81 4.39 -5.17 -1.52
C GLY A 81 5.20 -5.37 -2.81
N LEU A 82 4.58 -5.08 -3.96
CA LEU A 82 5.16 -5.27 -5.30
C LEU A 82 6.51 -4.57 -5.54
N LEU A 83 6.76 -3.48 -4.81
CA LEU A 83 7.94 -2.63 -4.94
C LEU A 83 8.89 -2.75 -3.74
N ASN A 84 8.64 -3.63 -2.77
CA ASN A 84 9.50 -3.78 -1.59
C ASN A 84 10.97 -4.00 -1.96
N ASP A 85 11.26 -4.95 -2.85
CA ASP A 85 12.62 -5.27 -3.29
C ASP A 85 13.33 -4.06 -3.93
N ARG A 86 12.57 -3.26 -4.70
CA ARG A 86 13.11 -2.07 -5.39
C ARG A 86 13.38 -0.91 -4.43
N LEU A 87 12.65 -0.87 -3.32
CA LEU A 87 12.76 0.16 -2.30
C LEU A 87 13.59 -0.27 -1.08
N GLY A 88 14.12 -1.49 -1.10
CA GLY A 88 14.89 -2.05 0.01
C GLY A 88 14.09 -2.19 1.30
N VAL A 89 12.77 -2.40 1.20
CA VAL A 89 11.89 -2.59 2.36
C VAL A 89 11.95 -4.05 2.77
N GLU A 90 12.57 -4.32 3.91
CA GLU A 90 12.59 -5.65 4.50
C GLU A 90 11.17 -6.05 4.88
N THR A 91 10.72 -7.19 4.35
CA THR A 91 9.38 -7.69 4.68
C THR A 91 9.48 -8.53 5.95
N PRO A 92 8.69 -8.26 7.00
CA PRO A 92 8.67 -9.14 8.16
C PRO A 92 8.23 -10.56 7.73
N PRO A 93 8.77 -11.62 8.37
CA PRO A 93 8.38 -12.98 8.05
C PRO A 93 6.87 -13.14 8.20
N ALA A 94 6.24 -13.81 7.23
CA ALA A 94 4.83 -14.18 7.32
C ALA A 94 4.63 -15.02 8.60
N GLY A 95 3.89 -14.46 9.56
CA GLY A 95 3.53 -15.12 10.82
C GLY A 95 2.41 -16.14 10.63
#